data_AF-A0A7C9E0Q0-F1
#
_entry.id   AF-A0A7C9E0Q0-F1
#
_cell.length_a   1.000
_cell.length_b   1.000
_cell.length_c   1.000
_cell.angle_alpha   90.00
_cell.angle_beta   90.00
_cell.angle_gamma   90.00
#
_symmetry.space_group_name_H-M   'P 1'
#
loop_
_entity.id
_entity.type
_entity.pdbx_description
1 polymer ?
#
loop_
_entity_poly.entity_id
_entity_poly.type
_entity_poly.pdbx_seq_one_letter_code
_entity_poly.pdbx_strand_id
1 'polypeptide(L)'
;AAEYEKKHDPKKLEELGYKVSSLAAGDSIAVTKYFTQILNLANLAEEVQISHPKRIRNLKRGNLAKESLLINESDIEQTLRRLVVDLKIPAQEVFETLKNQTVDLVFTAHPTQSVRRSLLQKHARI
;
A
#
# COMPACT_ATOMS: atom_id res chain seq x y z
N ALA A 1 12.48 2.13 15.78
CA ALA A 1 11.45 2.97 16.42
C ALA A 1 12.12 4.05 17.24
N ALA A 2 11.77 5.31 16.95
CA ALA A 2 12.27 6.48 17.65
C ALA A 2 11.82 6.48 19.12
N GLU A 3 12.48 7.25 19.98
CA GLU A 3 12.18 7.24 21.42
C GLU A 3 10.74 7.66 21.73
N TYR A 4 10.20 8.64 21.00
CA TYR A 4 8.80 9.06 21.14
C TYR A 4 7.80 7.96 20.75
N GLU A 5 8.05 7.23 19.66
CA GLU A 5 7.17 6.16 19.17
C GLU A 5 6.99 5.02 20.18
N LYS A 6 7.97 4.81 21.07
CA LYS A 6 7.90 3.77 22.11
C LYS A 6 7.31 4.25 23.43
N LYS A 7 7.58 5.51 23.82
CA LYS A 7 7.27 6.05 25.15
C LYS A 7 6.11 7.05 25.16
N HIS A 8 5.77 7.62 24.01
CA HIS A 8 4.78 8.69 23.83
C HIS A 8 4.95 9.89 24.79
N ASP A 9 6.19 10.18 25.19
CA ASP A 9 6.48 11.28 26.12
C ASP A 9 6.23 12.64 25.43
N PRO A 10 5.26 13.44 25.90
CA PRO A 10 4.93 14.73 25.28
C PRO A 10 6.09 15.72 25.32
N LYS A 11 7.00 15.62 26.31
CA LYS A 11 8.17 16.51 26.41
C LYS A 11 9.08 16.44 25.19
N LYS A 12 9.17 15.27 24.55
CA LYS A 12 9.96 15.10 23.31
C LYS A 12 9.34 15.81 22.12
N LEU A 13 8.01 15.91 22.07
CA LEU A 13 7.33 16.72 21.06
C LEU A 13 7.49 18.21 21.32
N GLU A 14 7.46 18.64 22.58
CA GLU A 14 7.73 20.03 22.95
C GLU A 14 9.16 20.44 22.55
N GLU A 15 10.16 19.63 22.92
CA GLU A 15 11.57 19.83 22.50
C GLU A 15 11.71 19.94 20.97
N LEU A 16 11.01 19.09 20.22
CA LEU A 16 11.00 19.13 18.76
C LEU A 16 10.30 20.39 18.23
N GLY A 17 9.18 20.78 18.82
CA GLY A 17 8.42 21.98 18.47
C GLY A 17 9.24 23.26 18.64
N TYR A 18 10.02 23.36 19.72
CA TYR A 18 10.97 24.48 19.89
C TYR A 18 12.06 24.50 18.82
N LYS A 19 12.61 23.34 18.45
CA LYS A 19 13.62 23.25 17.38
C LYS A 19 13.06 23.62 16.01
N VAL A 20 11.85 23.17 15.69
CA VAL A 20 11.21 23.50 14.39
C VAL A 20 10.81 24.97 14.33
N SER A 21 10.28 25.54 15.41
CA SER A 21 9.84 26.94 15.44
C SER A 21 10.99 27.96 15.45
N SER A 22 12.20 27.54 15.83
CA SER A 22 13.41 28.39 15.83
C SER A 22 14.15 28.43 14.49
N LEU A 23 13.74 27.63 13.49
CA LEU A 23 14.34 27.64 12.16
C LEU A 23 13.95 28.88 11.38
N ALA A 24 14.89 29.43 10.62
CA ALA A 24 14.59 30.45 9.63
C ALA A 24 13.70 29.88 8.51
N ALA A 25 12.93 30.73 7.84
CA ALA A 25 11.97 30.29 6.83
C ALA A 25 12.60 29.44 5.70
N GLY A 26 13.81 29.78 5.26
CA GLY A 26 14.55 29.00 4.26
C GLY A 26 14.89 27.59 4.73
N ASP A 27 15.39 27.47 5.97
CA ASP A 27 15.76 26.20 6.57
C ASP A 27 14.53 25.33 6.85
N SER A 28 13.43 25.94 7.31
CA SER A 28 12.14 25.26 7.49
C SER A 28 11.66 24.61 6.20
N ILE A 29 11.69 25.34 5.07
CA ILE A 29 11.30 24.80 3.77
C ILE A 29 12.21 23.63 3.36
N ALA A 30 13.52 23.77 3.56
CA ALA A 30 14.49 22.73 3.21
C ALA A 30 14.27 21.44 4.04
N VAL A 31 14.09 21.59 5.35
CA VAL A 31 13.83 20.48 6.28
C VAL A 31 12.52 19.78 5.95
N THR A 32 11.43 20.52 5.74
CA THR A 32 10.14 19.92 5.35
C THR A 32 10.26 19.15 4.04
N LYS A 33 10.89 19.72 3.01
CA LYS A 33 11.12 19.04 1.72
C LYS A 33 11.90 17.74 1.90
N TYR A 34 12.93 17.74 2.75
CA TYR A 34 13.74 16.56 3.01
C TYR A 34 12.92 15.44 3.65
N PHE A 35 12.11 15.74 4.67
CA PHE A 35 11.22 14.75 5.30
C PHE A 35 10.15 14.22 4.33
N THR A 36 9.58 15.09 3.48
CA THR A 36 8.66 14.65 2.42
C THR A 36 9.35 13.67 1.47
N GLN A 37 10.60 13.95 1.08
CA GLN A 37 11.34 13.06 0.16
C GLN A 37 11.69 11.72 0.82
N ILE A 38 12.09 11.72 2.09
CA ILE A 38 12.32 10.47 2.84
C ILE A 38 11.04 9.63 2.89
N LEU A 39 9.90 10.27 3.18
CA LEU A 39 8.62 9.55 3.24
C LEU A 39 8.25 8.96 1.87
N ASN A 40 8.43 9.71 0.78
CA ASN A 40 8.20 9.20 -0.57
C ASN A 40 9.10 8.00 -0.90
N LEU A 41 10.37 8.01 -0.47
CA LEU A 41 11.30 6.89 -0.66
C LEU A 41 10.92 5.68 0.21
N ALA A 42 10.47 5.90 1.44
CA ALA A 42 9.96 4.84 2.31
C ALA A 42 8.73 4.16 1.70
N ASN A 43 7.78 4.95 1.17
CA ASN A 43 6.60 4.43 0.47
C ASN A 43 6.99 3.63 -0.78
N LEU A 44 7.98 4.11 -1.57
CA LEU A 44 8.47 3.38 -2.74
C LEU A 44 9.12 2.04 -2.35
N ALA A 45 9.92 2.03 -1.28
CA ALA A 45 10.53 0.81 -0.78
C ALA A 45 9.46 -0.20 -0.31
N GLU A 46 8.40 0.28 0.33
CA GLU A 46 7.24 -0.53 0.71
C GLU A 46 6.50 -1.07 -0.52
N GLU A 47 6.28 -0.25 -1.56
CA GLU A 47 5.65 -0.67 -2.81
C GLU A 47 6.44 -1.80 -3.49
N VAL A 48 7.77 -1.69 -3.56
CA VAL A 48 8.65 -2.74 -4.08
C VAL A 48 8.59 -4.01 -3.22
N GLN A 49 8.56 -3.86 -1.90
CA GLN A 49 8.45 -4.98 -0.97
C GLN A 49 7.11 -5.72 -1.11
N ILE A 50 6.01 -4.99 -1.33
CA ILE A 50 4.67 -5.54 -1.52
C ILE A 50 4.52 -6.17 -2.91
N SER A 51 5.12 -5.60 -3.96
CA SER A 51 5.03 -6.11 -5.34
C SER A 51 5.81 -7.41 -5.55
N HIS A 52 6.81 -7.68 -4.72
CA HIS A 52 7.56 -8.93 -4.68
C HIS A 52 7.29 -9.73 -3.39
N PRO A 53 6.03 -10.13 -3.11
CA PRO A 53 5.75 -10.87 -1.90
C PRO A 53 6.37 -12.25 -2.02
N LYS A 54 7.15 -12.66 -1.01
CA LYS A 54 7.53 -14.07 -0.86
C LYS A 54 6.26 -14.86 -0.53
N ARG A 55 5.56 -15.33 -1.58
CA ARG A 55 4.35 -16.18 -1.42
C ARG A 55 4.73 -17.44 -0.64
N ILE A 56 4.37 -17.50 0.63
CA ILE A 56 4.48 -18.72 1.44
C ILE A 56 3.31 -19.62 1.01
N ARG A 57 3.54 -20.41 -0.05
CA ARG A 57 2.57 -21.37 -0.63
C ARG A 57 1.99 -22.37 0.39
N ASN A 58 2.65 -22.54 1.54
CA ASN A 58 2.37 -23.63 2.47
C ASN A 58 1.40 -23.26 3.61
N LEU A 59 0.88 -22.02 3.67
CA LEU A 59 0.08 -21.57 4.83
C LEU A 59 -1.45 -21.68 4.68
N LYS A 60 -2.00 -22.07 3.52
CA LYS A 60 -3.41 -21.72 3.25
C LYS A 60 -4.25 -22.76 2.51
N ARG A 61 -4.96 -23.57 3.31
CA ARG A 61 -6.36 -23.93 3.06
C ARG A 61 -7.23 -23.28 4.12
N GLY A 62 -8.35 -22.68 3.71
CA GLY A 62 -9.49 -22.37 4.57
C GLY A 62 -9.43 -21.05 5.34
N ASN A 63 -10.10 -20.03 4.80
CA ASN A 63 -11.05 -19.10 5.46
C ASN A 63 -10.99 -17.71 4.81
N LEU A 64 -12.18 -17.18 4.46
CA LEU A 64 -12.38 -15.81 3.92
C LEU A 64 -11.79 -14.72 4.83
N ALA A 65 -11.80 -14.96 6.15
CA ALA A 65 -11.19 -14.06 7.13
C ALA A 65 -9.68 -13.86 6.94
N LYS A 66 -9.00 -14.74 6.19
CA LYS A 66 -7.57 -14.65 5.91
C LYS A 66 -7.27 -13.94 4.57
N GLU A 67 -8.26 -13.53 3.79
CA GLU A 67 -8.07 -12.83 2.49
C GLU A 67 -7.82 -11.31 2.66
N SER A 68 -7.94 -10.77 3.88
CA SER A 68 -7.73 -9.34 4.16
C SER A 68 -6.29 -8.85 4.03
N LEU A 69 -5.32 -9.74 3.82
CA LEU A 69 -3.91 -9.42 3.68
C LEU A 69 -3.42 -9.84 2.28
N LEU A 70 -2.65 -8.99 1.60
CA LEU A 70 -2.12 -9.27 0.24
C LEU A 70 -1.25 -10.53 0.16
N ILE A 71 -0.51 -10.87 1.22
CA ILE A 71 0.37 -12.07 1.30
C ILE A 71 -0.43 -13.38 1.17
N ASN A 72 -1.73 -13.25 1.23
CA ASN A 72 -2.65 -14.18 1.83
C ASN A 72 -3.94 -14.29 0.97
N GLU A 73 -4.06 -13.45 -0.06
CA GLU A 73 -5.13 -13.40 -1.05
C GLU A 73 -5.05 -14.60 -2.01
N SER A 74 -6.22 -15.07 -2.47
CA SER A 74 -6.31 -16.15 -3.45
C SER A 74 -6.05 -15.61 -4.86
N ASP A 75 -5.14 -16.23 -5.60
CA ASP A 75 -4.95 -15.91 -7.03
C ASP A 75 -6.23 -16.26 -7.83
N ILE A 76 -6.37 -15.75 -9.04
CA ILE A 76 -7.53 -16.01 -9.90
C ILE A 76 -7.72 -17.52 -10.12
N GLU A 77 -6.64 -18.26 -10.35
CA GLU A 77 -6.71 -19.71 -10.51
C GLU A 77 -7.20 -20.40 -9.23
N GLN A 78 -6.72 -19.97 -8.06
CA GLN A 78 -7.14 -20.54 -6.77
C GLN A 78 -8.62 -20.26 -6.51
N THR A 79 -9.08 -19.06 -6.87
CA THR A 79 -10.48 -18.66 -6.78
C THR A 79 -11.35 -19.52 -7.70
N LEU A 80 -10.97 -19.66 -8.98
CA LEU A 80 -11.69 -20.53 -9.93
C LEU A 80 -11.72 -21.99 -9.47
N ARG A 81 -10.59 -22.51 -8.97
CA ARG A 81 -10.53 -23.86 -8.40
C ARG A 81 -11.47 -24.02 -7.21
N ARG A 82 -11.53 -23.04 -6.30
CA ARG A 82 -12.45 -23.06 -5.16
C ARG A 82 -13.92 -23.05 -5.62
N LEU A 83 -14.26 -22.23 -6.61
CA LEU A 83 -15.63 -22.17 -7.17
C LEU A 83 -16.05 -23.52 -7.78
N VAL A 84 -15.17 -24.15 -8.55
CA VAL A 84 -15.50 -25.40 -9.26
C VAL A 84 -15.37 -26.65 -8.39
N VAL A 85 -14.32 -26.73 -7.56
CA VAL A 85 -13.99 -27.93 -6.79
C VAL A 85 -14.66 -27.91 -5.41
N ASP A 86 -14.48 -26.83 -4.65
CA ASP A 86 -14.96 -26.77 -3.26
C ASP A 86 -16.46 -26.45 -3.21
N LEU A 87 -16.91 -25.49 -4.05
CA LEU A 87 -18.32 -25.06 -4.12
C LEU A 87 -19.13 -25.80 -5.19
N LYS A 88 -18.49 -26.65 -6.00
CA LYS A 88 -19.14 -27.51 -7.01
C LYS A 88 -19.99 -26.76 -8.04
N ILE A 89 -19.64 -25.50 -8.33
CA ILE A 89 -20.29 -24.72 -9.39
C ILE A 89 -19.79 -25.24 -10.74
N PRO A 90 -20.68 -25.54 -11.71
CA PRO A 90 -20.25 -26.02 -13.00
C PRO A 90 -19.38 -24.97 -13.71
N ALA A 91 -18.27 -25.42 -14.30
CA ALA A 91 -17.30 -24.54 -14.94
C ALA A 91 -17.93 -23.66 -16.04
N GLN A 92 -18.94 -24.19 -16.74
CA GLN A 92 -19.68 -23.44 -17.76
C GLN A 92 -20.41 -22.23 -17.17
N GLU A 93 -21.04 -22.38 -16.00
CA GLU A 93 -21.75 -21.30 -15.33
C GLU A 93 -20.80 -20.21 -14.83
N VAL A 94 -19.64 -20.60 -14.29
CA VAL A 94 -18.57 -19.65 -13.91
C VAL A 94 -18.11 -18.87 -15.13
N PHE A 95 -17.91 -19.55 -16.27
CA PHE A 95 -17.48 -18.91 -17.51
C PHE A 95 -18.53 -17.93 -18.07
N GLU A 96 -19.81 -18.33 -18.11
CA GLU A 96 -20.90 -17.44 -18.52
C GLU A 96 -21.02 -16.21 -17.62
N THR A 97 -20.82 -16.39 -16.31
CA THR A 97 -20.83 -15.27 -15.35
C THR A 97 -19.68 -14.31 -15.61
N LEU A 98 -18.46 -14.82 -15.83
CA LEU A 98 -17.29 -13.99 -16.13
C LEU A 98 -17.45 -13.19 -17.42
N LYS A 99 -18.11 -13.73 -18.45
CA LYS A 99 -18.40 -13.00 -19.70
C LYS A 99 -19.28 -11.77 -19.48
N ASN A 100 -20.16 -11.83 -18.48
CA ASN A 100 -21.11 -10.75 -18.17
C ASN A 100 -20.62 -9.85 -17.01
N GLN A 101 -19.54 -10.22 -16.33
CA GLN A 101 -18.97 -9.43 -15.24
C GLN A 101 -18.19 -8.24 -15.79
N THR A 102 -18.51 -7.04 -15.30
CA THR A 102 -17.76 -5.82 -15.62
C THR A 102 -17.32 -5.15 -14.32
N VAL A 103 -16.06 -4.72 -14.27
CA VAL A 103 -15.50 -3.91 -13.18
C VAL A 103 -15.12 -2.56 -13.78
N ASP A 104 -15.80 -1.50 -13.34
CA ASP A 104 -15.51 -0.13 -13.78
C ASP A 104 -14.77 0.62 -12.66
N LEU A 105 -13.61 1.18 -12.99
CA LEU A 105 -12.75 1.92 -12.07
C LEU A 105 -12.82 3.41 -12.40
N VAL A 106 -13.51 4.16 -11.54
CA VAL A 106 -13.64 5.62 -11.70
C VAL A 106 -12.54 6.33 -10.91
N PHE A 107 -11.60 6.94 -11.62
CA PHE A 107 -10.52 7.72 -11.02
C PHE A 107 -11.02 9.09 -10.57
N THR A 108 -10.66 9.47 -9.34
CA THR A 108 -10.96 10.79 -8.77
C THR A 108 -9.68 11.61 -8.61
N ALA A 109 -9.84 12.92 -8.50
CA ALA A 109 -8.71 13.79 -8.18
C ALA A 109 -8.22 13.51 -6.75
N HIS A 110 -6.90 13.49 -6.58
CA HIS A 110 -6.30 13.36 -5.26
C HIS A 110 -6.46 14.67 -4.46
N PRO A 111 -6.88 14.64 -3.19
CA PRO A 111 -7.33 15.83 -2.46
C PRO A 111 -6.23 16.84 -2.13
N THR A 112 -4.96 16.41 -2.05
CA THR A 112 -3.86 17.26 -1.57
C THR A 112 -2.71 17.42 -2.57
N GLN A 113 -2.61 16.53 -3.56
CA GLN A 113 -1.41 16.45 -4.40
C GLN A 113 -1.72 15.90 -5.78
N SER A 114 -1.37 16.66 -6.83
CA SER A 114 -1.29 16.15 -8.19
C SER A 114 0.13 15.66 -8.48
N VAL A 115 0.28 14.41 -8.90
CA VAL A 115 1.59 13.84 -9.27
C VAL A 115 1.76 13.92 -10.79
N ARG A 116 2.84 14.54 -11.26
CA ARG A 116 3.15 14.63 -12.69
C ARG A 116 3.75 13.31 -13.19
N ARG A 117 3.46 12.95 -14.45
CA ARG A 117 4.01 11.76 -15.12
C ARG A 117 5.54 11.67 -15.04
N SER A 118 6.25 12.79 -15.16
CA SER A 118 7.71 12.83 -15.06
C SER A 118 8.23 12.43 -13.68
N LEU A 119 7.48 12.74 -12.61
CA LEU A 119 7.81 12.32 -11.25
C LEU A 119 7.56 10.81 -11.07
N LEU A 120 6.42 10.30 -11.56
CA LEU A 120 6.13 8.86 -11.56
C LEU A 120 7.22 8.07 -12.29
N GLN A 121 7.69 8.56 -13.44
CA GLN A 121 8.79 7.93 -14.19
C GLN A 121 10.11 7.94 -13.42
N LYS A 122 10.37 8.94 -12.58
CA LYS A 122 11.57 8.95 -11.72
C LYS A 122 11.42 7.94 -10.60
N HIS A 123 10.25 7.86 -9.96
CA HIS A 123 9.99 6.86 -8.93
C HIS A 123 10.11 5.44 -9.47
N ALA A 124 9.57 5.16 -10.65
CA ALA A 124 9.68 3.84 -11.28
C ALA A 124 11.12 3.44 -11.69
N ARG A 125 12.06 4.39 -11.77
CA ARG A 125 13.47 4.09 -12.05
C ARG A 125 14.29 3.83 -10.80
N ILE A 126 13.85 4.36 -9.66
CA ILE A 126 14.48 4.17 -8.35
C ILE A 126 14.08 2.79 -7.85
#